data_AF-A0A956BHV0-F1
#
_entry.id   AF-A0A956BHV0-F1
#
_cell.length_a   1.000
_cell.length_b   1.000
_cell.length_c   1.000
_cell.angle_alpha   90.00
_cell.angle_beta   90.00
_cell.angle_gamma   90.00
#
_symmetry.space_group_name_H-M   'P 1'
#
loop_
_entity.id
_entity.type
_entity.pdbx_description
1 polymer ?
#
loop_
_entity_poly.entity_id
_entity_poly.type
_entity_poly.pdbx_seq_one_letter_code
_entity_poly.pdbx_strand_id
1 'polypeptide(L)' 'FALVWLASACGLGDGAGGYLFALSRVAGWTAHIIEQRQNPDMLRPRARFVG' A
#
# COMPACT_ATOMS: atom_id res chain seq x y z
N PHE A 1 -6.89 -2.91 13.06
CA PHE A 1 -8.02 -3.39 13.87
C PHE A 1 -9.36 -2.78 13.45
N ALA A 2 -9.52 -1.45 13.33
CA ALA A 2 -10.82 -0.83 12.98
C ALA A 2 -11.47 -1.35 11.68
N LEU A 3 -10.69 -1.55 10.60
CA LEU A 3 -11.22 -2.10 9.35
C LEU A 3 -11.68 -3.57 9.45
N VAL A 4 -11.10 -4.34 10.38
CA VAL A 4 -11.54 -5.71 10.66
C VAL A 4 -12.91 -5.67 11.35
N TRP A 5 -13.06 -4.80 12.36
CA TRP A 5 -14.34 -4.58 13.02
C TRP A 5 -15.43 -4.10 12.06
N LEU A 6 -15.10 -3.16 11.16
CA LEU A 6 -16.02 -2.70 10.12
C LEU A 6 -16.42 -3.85 9.18
N ALA A 7 -15.45 -4.63 8.71
CA ALA A 7 -15.71 -5.77 7.84
C ALA A 7 -16.63 -6.81 8.52
N SER A 8 -16.38 -7.13 9.79
CA SER A 8 -17.23 -8.03 10.58
C SER A 8 -18.63 -7.45 10.80
N ALA A 9 -18.76 -6.17 11.14
CA ALA A 9 -20.05 -5.50 11.30
C ALA A 9 -20.88 -5.47 10.01
N CYS A 10 -20.22 -5.43 8.85
CA CYS A 10 -20.85 -5.50 7.53
C CYS A 10 -21.04 -6.94 7.01
N GLY A 11 -20.68 -7.97 7.79
CA GLY A 11 -20.81 -9.38 7.37
C GLY A 11 -19.91 -9.77 6.19
N LEU A 12 -18.79 -9.08 6.00
CA LEU A 12 -17.84 -9.37 4.93
C LEU A 12 -16.96 -10.58 5.28
N GLY A 13 -16.51 -11.30 4.26
CA GLY A 13 -15.64 -12.47 4.42
C GLY A 13 -14.27 -12.15 5.01
N ASP A 14 -13.58 -13.20 5.48
CA ASP A 14 -12.24 -13.09 6.05
C ASP A 14 -11.26 -12.37 5.11
N GLY A 15 -10.43 -11.50 5.68
CA GLY A 15 -9.48 -10.69 4.91
C GLY A 15 -10.07 -9.43 4.25
N ALA A 16 -11.38 -9.21 4.28
CA ALA A 16 -12.03 -8.01 3.72
C ALA A 16 -11.43 -6.70 4.24
N GLY A 17 -11.03 -6.62 5.52
CA GLY A 17 -10.35 -5.45 6.06
C GLY A 17 -9.02 -5.13 5.35
N GLY A 18 -8.28 -6.16 4.91
CA GLY A 18 -7.07 -6.01 4.11
C GLY A 18 -7.36 -5.51 2.69
N TYR A 19 -8.43 -6.02 2.06
CA TYR A 19 -8.85 -5.55 0.73
C TYR A 19 -9.31 -4.08 0.76
N LEU A 20 -10.11 -3.69 1.75
CA LEU A 20 -10.54 -2.30 1.94
C LEU A 20 -9.34 -1.37 2.16
N PHE A 21 -8.37 -1.81 2.97
CA PHE A 21 -7.11 -1.09 3.13
C PHE A 21 -6.38 -0.92 1.79
N ALA A 22 -6.11 -2.02 1.08
CA ALA A 22 -5.40 -1.97 -0.20
C ALA A 22 -6.09 -1.07 -1.22
N LEU A 23 -7.41 -1.18 -1.38
CA LEU A 23 -8.21 -0.33 -2.27
C LEU A 23 -8.03 1.16 -1.95
N SER A 24 -8.10 1.53 -0.66
CA SER A 24 -7.85 2.93 -0.27
C SER A 24 -6.42 3.39 -0.57
N ARG A 25 -5.41 2.51 -0.43
CA ARG A 25 -4.00 2.85 -0.67
C ARG A 25 -3.66 3.03 -2.14
N VAL A 26 -4.42 2.41 -3.07
CA VAL A 26 -4.20 2.56 -4.52
C VAL A 26 -4.22 4.02 -4.95
N ALA A 27 -5.11 4.85 -4.39
CA ALA A 27 -5.14 6.28 -4.70
C ALA A 27 -3.81 6.98 -4.32
N GLY A 28 -3.31 6.73 -3.12
CA GLY A 28 -2.03 7.29 -2.66
C GLY A 28 -0.82 6.75 -3.42
N TRP A 29 -0.80 5.46 -3.74
CA TRP A 29 0.27 4.87 -4.57
C TRP A 29 0.27 5.47 -5.98
N THR A 30 -0.91 5.68 -6.57
CA THR A 30 -1.03 6.30 -7.89
C THR A 30 -0.53 7.74 -7.86
N ALA A 31 -0.88 8.51 -6.83
CA ALA A 31 -0.36 9.86 -6.63
C ALA A 31 1.17 9.86 -6.53
N HIS A 32 1.76 9.00 -5.70
CA HIS A 32 3.22 8.90 -5.58
C HIS A 32 3.90 8.44 -6.88
N ILE A 33 3.28 7.55 -7.67
CA ILE A 33 3.79 7.18 -9.00
C ILE A 33 3.83 8.40 -9.91
N ILE A 34 2.78 9.24 -9.90
CA ILE A 34 2.73 10.47 -10.71
C ILE A 34 3.80 11.45 -10.25
N GLU A 35 3.93 11.68 -8.94
CA GLU A 35 4.97 12.54 -8.34
C GLU A 35 6.38 12.06 -8.74
N GLN A 36 6.67 10.76 -8.65
CA GLN A 36 7.97 10.20 -9.07
C GLN A 36 8.21 10.33 -10.58
N ARG A 37 7.17 10.28 -11.41
CA ARG A 37 7.33 10.51 -12.85
C ARG A 37 7.66 11.97 -13.18
N GLN A 38 7.21 12.92 -12.36
CA GLN A 38 7.51 14.34 -12.51
C GLN A 38 8.92 14.69 -12.02
N ASN A 39 9.46 13.93 -11.06
CA ASN A 39 10.84 14.08 -10.58
C ASN A 39 11.57 12.71 -10.60
N PRO A 40 12.11 12.32 -11.77
CA PRO A 40 12.59 10.95 -12.00
C PRO A 40 13.99 10.70 -11.43
N ASP A 41 14.08 10.57 -10.11
CA ASP A 41 15.25 9.99 -9.46
C ASP A 41 15.11 8.47 -9.35
N MET A 42 16.05 7.74 -9.95
CA MET A 42 16.04 6.28 -9.93
C MET A 42 16.48 5.75 -8.56
N LEU A 43 15.66 4.89 -7.95
CA LEU A 43 16.03 4.17 -6.74
C LEU A 43 17.15 3.15 -7.06
N ARG A 44 18.39 3.45 -6.65
CA ARG A 44 19.58 2.59 -6.87
C ARG A 44 20.28 2.22 -5.55
N PRO A 45 19.64 1.45 -4.65
CA PRO A 45 20.25 1.03 -3.40
C PRO A 45 21.46 0.14 -3.66
N ARG A 46 22.51 0.27 -2.85
CA ARG A 46 23.70 -0.59 -2.88
C ARG A 46 23.82 -1.35 -1.55
N ALA A 47 24.05 -2.65 -1.64
CA ALA A 47 24.41 -3.46 -0.49
C ALA A 47 25.94 -3.51 -0.33
N ARG A 48 26.42 -3.70 0.91
CA ARG A 48 27.84 -3.97 1.19
C ARG A 48 28.00 -5.47 1.47
N PHE A 49 28.84 -6.14 0.68
CA PHE A 49 29.23 -7.53 0.94
C PHE A 49 30.23 -7.57 2.11
N VAL A 50 29.99 -8.45 3.07
CA VAL A 50 30.78 -8.57 4.33
C VAL A 50 31.14 -10.03 4.65
N GLY A 51 31.14 -10.90 3.63
CA GLY A 51 31.68 -12.25 3.71
C GLY A 51 33.19 -12.26 3.50
#